data_AF-A0A7I4YDQ8-F1
#
_entry.id   AF-A0A7I4YDQ8-F1
#
_cell.length_a   1.000
_cell.length_b   1.000
_cell.length_c   1.000
_cell.angle_alpha   90.00
_cell.angle_beta   90.00
_cell.angle_gamma   90.00
#
_symmetry.space_group_name_H-M   'P 1'
#
loop_
_entity.id
_entity.type
_entity.pdbx_description
1 polymer ?
#
loop_
_entity_poly.entity_id
_entity_poly.type
_entity_poly.pdbx_seq_one_letter_code
_entity_poly.pdbx_strand_id
1 'polypeptide(L)'
;MNSVTEWENDITRWDRYWTMDSAGICEFTGTKNAEKAAINAQVESFFRNTIERRQDGYYVRFPYKDNHTPLPDNKLIALKRLHGVVRTLKAKPNLLSDYDTTFRTQ
;
A
#
# COMPACT_ATOMS: atom_id res chain seq x y z
N MET A 1 11.03 55.45 -6.70
CA MET A 1 9.75 54.73 -6.90
C MET A 1 9.91 53.43 -7.72
N ASN A 2 11.14 52.95 -7.99
CA ASN A 2 11.38 51.72 -8.77
C ASN A 2 11.84 50.52 -7.93
N SER A 3 12.23 50.74 -6.68
CA SER A 3 12.69 49.65 -5.81
C SER A 3 11.54 48.75 -5.38
N VAL A 4 10.41 49.32 -4.93
CA VAL A 4 9.23 48.56 -4.45
C VAL A 4 8.71 47.59 -5.52
N THR A 5 8.69 48.03 -6.78
CA THR A 5 8.28 47.19 -7.92
C THR A 5 9.28 46.08 -8.24
N GLU A 6 10.57 46.27 -7.95
CA GLU A 6 11.58 45.20 -8.07
C GLU A 6 11.42 44.15 -6.97
N TRP A 7 11.13 44.56 -5.73
CA TRP A 7 10.88 43.64 -4.61
C TRP A 7 9.64 42.79 -4.83
N GLU A 8 8.53 43.38 -5.31
CA GLU A 8 7.30 42.65 -5.63
C GLU A 8 7.50 41.61 -6.74
N ASN A 9 8.28 41.96 -7.77
CA ASN A 9 8.65 41.05 -8.84
C ASN A 9 9.55 39.92 -8.34
N ASP A 10 10.48 40.22 -7.43
CA ASP A 10 11.37 39.22 -6.86
C ASP A 10 10.59 38.24 -5.96
N ILE A 11 9.68 38.73 -5.11
CA ILE A 11 8.77 37.90 -4.29
C ILE A 11 7.96 36.96 -5.17
N THR A 12 7.38 37.46 -6.26
CA THR A 12 6.58 36.66 -7.20
C THR A 12 7.41 35.59 -7.91
N ARG A 13 8.68 35.91 -8.21
CA ARG A 13 9.62 34.98 -8.83
C ARG A 13 10.04 33.87 -7.85
N TRP A 14 10.31 34.22 -6.60
CA TRP A 14 10.63 33.26 -5.53
C TRP A 14 9.46 32.34 -5.21
N ASP A 15 8.23 32.87 -5.15
CA ASP A 15 7.01 32.08 -4.93
C ASP A 15 6.80 31.03 -6.04
N ARG A 16 7.07 31.40 -7.29
CA ARG A 16 7.03 30.48 -8.43
C ARG A 16 8.09 29.39 -8.36
N TYR A 17 9.33 29.74 -7.98
CA TYR A 17 10.39 28.75 -7.82
C TYR A 17 10.09 27.77 -6.68
N TRP A 18 9.55 28.27 -5.57
CA TRP A 18 9.14 27.45 -4.43
C TRP A 18 8.01 26.47 -4.79
N THR A 19 7.02 26.96 -5.54
CA THR A 19 5.91 26.13 -6.04
C THR A 19 6.38 25.05 -7.01
N MET A 20 7.40 25.34 -7.84
CA MET A 20 7.94 24.40 -8.81
C MET A 20 8.80 23.30 -8.16
N ASP A 21 9.57 23.62 -7.12
CA ASP A 21 10.33 22.62 -6.34
C ASP A 21 9.38 21.70 -5.54
N SER A 22 8.29 22.27 -5.03
CA SER A 22 7.24 21.54 -4.32
C SER A 22 6.44 20.59 -5.24
N ALA A 23 6.41 20.84 -6.55
CA ALA A 23 5.63 20.07 -7.51
C ALA A 23 6.16 18.63 -7.76
N GLY A 24 7.38 18.32 -7.30
CA GLY A 24 7.97 16.97 -7.37
C GLY A 24 7.88 16.16 -6.07
N ILE A 25 7.57 16.82 -4.95
CA ILE A 25 7.48 16.24 -3.61
C ILE A 25 6.12 16.65 -3.03
N CYS A 26 5.06 15.93 -3.43
CA CYS A 26 3.81 15.93 -2.66
C CYS A 26 4.01 15.16 -1.34
N GLU A 27 4.97 15.60 -0.52
CA GLU A 27 5.08 15.16 0.86
C GLU A 27 4.06 15.96 1.68
N PHE A 28 3.23 15.25 2.43
CA PHE A 28 2.28 15.87 3.34
C PHE A 28 3.07 16.70 4.38
N THR A 29 2.94 18.02 4.34
CA THR A 29 3.70 18.96 5.18
C THR A 29 3.17 19.09 6.61
N GLY A 30 2.11 18.35 6.95
CA GLY A 30 1.52 18.32 8.28
C GLY A 30 2.15 17.28 9.22
N THR A 31 1.59 17.16 10.42
CA THR A 31 2.04 16.13 11.36
C THR A 31 1.64 14.73 10.88
N LYS A 32 2.43 13.71 11.21
CA LYS A 32 2.08 12.30 10.95
C LYS A 32 0.68 11.92 11.45
N ASN A 33 0.18 12.58 12.49
CA ASN A 33 -1.17 12.35 13.02
C ASN A 33 -2.26 12.93 12.12
N ALA A 34 -2.03 14.12 11.57
CA ALA A 34 -2.96 14.75 10.63
C ALA A 34 -3.03 13.95 9.31
N GLU A 35 -1.90 13.43 8.83
CA GLU A 35 -1.83 12.57 7.65
C GLU A 35 -2.66 11.29 7.86
N LYS A 36 -2.44 10.61 8.98
CA LYS A 36 -3.20 9.40 9.35
C LYS A 36 -4.68 9.67 9.48
N ALA A 37 -5.07 10.80 10.07
CA ALA A 37 -6.47 11.18 10.22
C ALA A 37 -7.14 11.39 8.85
N ALA A 38 -6.45 12.07 7.92
CA ALA A 38 -6.94 12.27 6.56
C ALA A 38 -7.10 10.94 5.80
N ILE A 39 -6.11 10.05 5.88
CA ILE A 39 -6.17 8.71 5.28
C ILE A 39 -7.34 7.91 5.88
N ASN A 40 -7.50 7.92 7.20
CA ASN A 40 -8.60 7.20 7.85
C ASN A 40 -9.96 7.72 7.41
N ALA A 41 -10.13 9.03 7.30
CA ALA A 41 -11.38 9.63 6.82
C ALA A 41 -11.70 9.21 5.37
N GLN A 42 -10.68 9.13 4.51
CA GLN A 42 -10.83 8.65 3.14
C GLN A 42 -11.24 7.17 3.11
N VAL A 43 -10.61 6.32 3.93
CA VAL A 43 -10.94 4.89 4.03
C VAL A 43 -12.37 4.69 4.55
N GLU A 44 -12.78 5.43 5.56
CA GLU A 44 -14.14 5.37 6.11
C GLU A 44 -15.18 5.77 5.05
N SER A 45 -14.95 6.88 4.35
CA SER A 45 -15.82 7.34 3.26
C SER A 45 -15.93 6.28 2.16
N PHE A 46 -14.81 5.73 1.72
CA PHE A 46 -14.79 4.65 0.72
C PHE A 46 -15.59 3.43 1.16
N PHE A 47 -15.40 2.97 2.40
CA PHE A 47 -16.14 1.83 2.94
C PHE A 47 -17.64 2.09 2.95
N ARG A 48 -18.07 3.24 3.47
CA ARG A 48 -19.50 3.63 3.52
C ARG A 48 -20.12 3.69 2.13
N ASN A 49 -19.36 4.14 1.13
CA ASN A 49 -19.84 4.29 -0.24
C ASN A 49 -19.83 2.98 -1.05
N THR A 50 -19.04 1.97 -0.65
CA THR A 50 -18.83 0.74 -1.43
C THR A 50 -19.42 -0.50 -0.80
N ILE A 51 -19.88 -0.43 0.45
CA ILE A 51 -20.56 -1.55 1.09
C ILE A 51 -21.95 -1.76 0.48
N GLU A 52 -22.22 -2.99 0.07
CA GLU A 52 -23.49 -3.40 -0.52
C GLU A 52 -24.10 -4.54 0.30
N ARG A 53 -25.38 -4.41 0.67
CA ARG A 53 -26.14 -5.53 1.26
C ARG A 53 -26.83 -6.30 0.14
N ARG A 54 -26.44 -7.55 -0.05
CA ARG A 54 -27.07 -8.50 -0.97
C ARG A 54 -27.90 -9.52 -0.21
N GLN A 55 -28.58 -10.40 -0.94
CA GLN A 55 -29.47 -11.40 -0.35
C GLN A 55 -28.73 -12.43 0.53
N ASP A 56 -27.46 -12.69 0.20
CA ASP A 56 -26.58 -13.66 0.83
C ASP A 56 -25.57 -13.05 1.82
N GLY A 57 -25.48 -11.71 1.89
CA GLY A 57 -24.63 -11.05 2.88
C GLY A 57 -24.17 -9.65 2.49
N TYR A 58 -23.19 -9.14 3.25
CA TYR A 58 -22.55 -7.86 2.96
C TYR A 58 -21.33 -8.06 2.07
N TYR A 59 -21.28 -7.27 1.02
CA TYR A 59 -20.16 -7.20 0.09
C TYR A 59 -19.42 -5.89 0.35
N VAL A 60 -18.13 -6.00 0.61
CA VAL A 60 -17.27 -4.86 0.92
C VAL A 60 -16.15 -4.81 -0.10
N ARG A 61 -15.88 -3.62 -0.64
CA ARG A 61 -14.69 -3.42 -1.48
C ARG A 61 -13.48 -3.14 -0.60
N PHE A 62 -12.36 -3.81 -0.89
CA PHE A 62 -11.12 -3.52 -0.19
C PHE A 62 -10.59 -2.13 -0.59
N PRO A 63 -10.21 -1.28 0.38
CA PRO A 63 -9.61 0.03 0.12
C PRO A 63 -8.14 -0.16 -0.27
N TYR A 64 -7.91 -0.56 -1.53
CA TYR A 64 -6.55 -0.62 -2.07
C TYR A 64 -5.97 0.79 -2.19
N LYS A 65 -4.65 0.90 -2.03
CA LYS A 65 -3.95 2.15 -2.28
C LYS A 65 -4.03 2.50 -3.77
N ASP A 66 -4.47 3.71 -4.06
CA ASP A 66 -4.42 4.26 -5.42
C ASP A 66 -2.96 4.38 -5.88
N ASN A 67 -2.71 4.12 -7.17
CA ASN A 67 -1.39 4.20 -7.80
C ASN A 67 -0.29 3.34 -7.14
N HIS A 68 -0.65 2.23 -6.48
CA HIS A 68 0.37 1.30 -5.97
C HIS A 68 1.16 0.69 -7.13
N THR A 69 2.48 0.60 -6.97
CA THR A 69 3.32 -0.16 -7.91
C THR A 69 2.92 -1.64 -7.86
N PRO A 70 3.04 -2.38 -8.98
CA PRO A 70 2.78 -3.81 -8.99
C PRO A 70 3.54 -4.51 -7.86
N LEU A 71 2.84 -5.38 -7.13
CA LEU A 71 3.47 -6.17 -6.08
C LEU A 71 4.63 -6.99 -6.66
N PRO A 72 5.79 -7.05 -5.97
CA PRO A 72 6.91 -7.83 -6.45
C PRO A 72 6.58 -9.33 -6.48
N ASP A 73 7.16 -10.05 -7.44
CA ASP A 73 6.97 -11.50 -7.57
C ASP A 73 7.54 -12.24 -6.34
N ASN A 74 6.72 -13.09 -5.73
CA ASN A 74 7.10 -13.92 -4.59
C ASN A 74 7.53 -15.34 -4.98
N LYS A 75 7.50 -15.71 -6.27
CA LYS A 75 7.74 -17.07 -6.77
C LYS A 75 9.05 -17.67 -6.29
N LEU A 76 10.16 -16.94 -6.39
CA LEU A 76 11.47 -17.45 -5.96
C LEU A 76 11.55 -17.67 -4.44
N ILE A 77 10.89 -16.82 -3.66
CA ILE A 77 10.82 -16.97 -2.20
C ILE A 77 9.98 -18.18 -1.84
N ALA A 78 8.81 -18.32 -2.48
CA ALA A 78 7.93 -19.48 -2.31
C ALA A 78 8.65 -20.78 -2.66
N LEU A 79 9.40 -20.80 -3.78
CA LEU A 79 10.17 -21.96 -4.21
C LEU A 79 11.27 -22.35 -3.19
N LYS A 80 12.02 -21.36 -2.67
CA LYS A 80 13.03 -21.62 -1.63
C LYS A 80 12.40 -22.17 -0.36
N ARG A 81 11.26 -21.63 0.07
CA ARG A 81 10.51 -22.14 1.23
C ARG A 81 10.06 -23.58 0.99
N LEU A 82 9.51 -23.88 -0.18
CA LEU A 82 9.10 -25.23 -0.56
C LEU A 82 10.29 -26.20 -0.50
N HIS A 83 11.43 -25.86 -1.08
CA HIS A 83 12.64 -26.71 -0.99
C HIS A 83 13.08 -26.96 0.45
N GLY A 84 12.98 -25.95 1.32
CA GLY A 84 13.25 -26.09 2.75
C GLY A 84 12.29 -27.07 3.42
N VAL A 85 10.98 -26.89 3.22
CA VAL A 85 9.93 -27.77 3.76
C VAL A 85 10.15 -29.21 3.29
N VAL A 86 10.38 -29.42 2.00
CA VAL A 86 10.64 -30.76 1.44
C VAL A 86 11.87 -31.40 2.06
N ARG A 87 12.96 -30.64 2.28
CA ARG A 87 14.16 -31.15 2.94
C ARG A 87 13.86 -31.59 4.38
N THR A 88 13.14 -30.76 5.14
CA THR A 88 12.77 -31.07 6.51
C THR A 88 11.85 -32.29 6.60
N LEU A 89 10.89 -32.43 5.68
CA LEU A 89 9.98 -33.57 5.65
C LEU A 89 10.71 -34.86 5.26
N LYS A 90 11.65 -34.82 4.30
CA LYS A 90 12.47 -35.99 3.94
C LYS A 90 13.33 -36.48 5.11
N ALA A 91 13.75 -35.60 6.01
CA ALA A 91 14.46 -35.98 7.23
C ALA A 91 13.55 -36.60 8.30
N LYS A 92 12.23 -36.49 8.16
CA LYS A 92 11.21 -37.00 9.10
C LYS A 92 10.21 -37.90 8.37
N PRO A 93 10.58 -39.15 8.06
CA PRO A 93 9.79 -40.03 7.20
C PRO A 93 8.37 -40.32 7.73
N ASN A 94 8.21 -40.46 9.05
CA ASN A 94 6.91 -40.69 9.67
C ASN A 94 5.95 -39.51 9.41
N LEU A 95 6.42 -38.28 9.64
CA LEU A 95 5.65 -37.06 9.40
C LEU A 95 5.28 -36.91 7.92
N LEU A 96 6.22 -37.21 7.01
CA LEU A 96 5.96 -37.17 5.58
C LEU A 96 4.87 -38.17 5.16
N SER A 97 4.87 -39.38 5.76
CA SER A 97 3.83 -40.39 5.54
C SER A 97 2.44 -39.92 6.01
N ASP A 98 2.38 -39.22 7.16
CA ASP A 98 1.12 -38.68 7.69
C ASP A 98 0.54 -37.60 6.76
N TYR A 99 1.40 -36.72 6.21
CA TYR A 99 0.98 -35.74 5.22
C TYR A 99 0.45 -36.41 3.94
N ASP A 100 1.17 -37.39 3.37
CA ASP A 100 0.74 -38.09 2.15
C ASP A 100 -0.62 -38.79 2.36
N THR A 101 -0.82 -39.41 3.52
CA THR A 101 -2.09 -40.06 3.88
C THR A 101 -3.22 -39.03 3.96
N THR A 102 -2.97 -37.88 4.58
CA THR A 102 -3.97 -36.80 4.72
C THR A 102 -4.39 -36.27 3.35
N PHE A 103 -3.43 -36.01 2.46
CA PHE A 103 -3.71 -35.50 1.11
C PHE A 103 -4.48 -36.50 0.23
N ARG A 104 -4.34 -37.81 0.44
CA ARG A 104 -5.08 -38.84 -0.29
C ARG A 104 -6.51 -39.07 0.22
N THR A 105 -6.78 -38.65 1.46
CA THR A 105 -8.07 -38.88 2.13
C THR A 105 -9.05 -37.71 1.93
N GLN A 106 -8.55 -36.51 1.60
CA GLN A 106 -9.37 -35.36 1.19
C GLN A 106 -9.77 -35.43 -0.28
#